data_AF-A0A3C2E7E7-F1
#
_entry.id   AF-A0A3C2E7E7-F1
#
_cell.length_a   1.000
_cell.length_b   1.000
_cell.length_c   1.000
_cell.angle_alpha   90.00
_cell.angle_beta   90.00
_cell.angle_gamma   90.00
#
_symmetry.space_group_name_H-M   'P 1'
#
loop_
_entity.id
_entity.type
_entity.pdbx_description
1 polymer ?
#
loop_
_entity_poly.entity_id
_entity_poly.type
_entity_poly.pdbx_seq_one_letter_code
_entity_poly.pdbx_strand_id
1 'polypeptide(L)'
;STITQQVAKNFLLTSEQRLSRKVQEMVLARRIERAFTKDQILELYLNEIYFGRRSYGVAAAALNYFGKSLDELTLAESAYLAAVVNGPALFHATRHPEAAVNRRNWVLRRMAENGYVTQDAARAAMDEPLEVADRLAGEEYVAAEYFVEEVRRQVADIYGEEEMYNGGLSIRNTLDTTMQLAARDALRAGLEDYDRRHGWRGAFTTIEPGDNLAEQLVAVSTPSDLDVDWRVAVVTAAGADNARIAWLVPEEVLPESADQDSEPVAAPRRTAEGVIPLSELEWAREGLRNGALGARVERASQVLSVGDVIYVEATDADGVFGLRQIPEVNGGILALDPHTGRVLAMVGGYSFSQSQFNRATQARRQPGSSFKPFVYAAALDNGYTPVSMILDAPFVATGGPDSRFYRPQNYSEQFYGLSTLRLGLEYSRNVMTVRLAQEMGMEPITELAERFGIYDDLDPVLAMSLGAGETTLWRLVGAYGGMVNGGVRVEPTILDRIQDRRGESV
;
A
#
# COMPACT_ATOMS: atom_id res chain seq x y z
N SER A 1 -35.26 13.45 -21.78
CA SER A 1 -35.85 13.68 -20.45
C SER A 1 -35.39 15.03 -19.94
N THR A 2 -36.23 15.79 -19.25
CA THR A 2 -35.82 17.06 -18.61
C THR A 2 -34.87 16.80 -17.44
N ILE A 3 -34.14 17.81 -16.95
CA ILE A 3 -33.29 17.68 -15.75
C ILE A 3 -34.12 17.19 -14.57
N THR A 4 -35.32 17.75 -14.36
CA THR A 4 -36.24 17.29 -13.32
C THR A 4 -36.62 15.80 -13.45
N GLN A 5 -36.84 15.31 -14.67
CA GLN A 5 -37.11 13.89 -14.91
C GLN A 5 -35.88 13.02 -14.61
N GLN A 6 -34.67 13.53 -14.86
CA GLN A 6 -33.44 12.82 -14.51
C GLN A 6 -33.23 12.77 -12.98
N VAL A 7 -33.53 13.85 -12.26
CA VAL A 7 -33.54 13.86 -10.78
C VAL A 7 -34.53 12.84 -10.24
N ALA A 8 -35.77 12.84 -10.73
CA ALA A 8 -36.78 11.86 -10.33
C ALA A 8 -36.35 10.41 -10.59
N LYS A 9 -35.68 10.16 -11.73
CA LYS A 9 -35.13 8.86 -12.07
C LYS A 9 -34.01 8.44 -11.12
N ASN A 10 -33.06 9.33 -10.84
CA ASN A 10 -31.85 8.98 -10.08
C ASN A 10 -32.14 8.82 -8.58
N PHE A 11 -33.05 9.62 -8.01
CA PHE A 11 -33.33 9.59 -6.57
C PHE A 11 -34.42 8.60 -6.14
N LEU A 12 -35.40 8.29 -7.00
CA LEU A 12 -36.68 7.70 -6.55
C LEU A 12 -37.12 6.45 -7.33
N LEU A 13 -36.40 6.05 -8.39
CA LEU A 13 -36.84 4.97 -9.28
C LEU A 13 -35.70 4.00 -9.60
N THR A 14 -36.04 2.72 -9.76
CA THR A 14 -35.09 1.66 -10.12
C THR A 14 -34.76 1.65 -11.62
N SER A 15 -33.65 0.99 -11.98
CA SER A 15 -33.05 1.05 -13.32
C SER A 15 -33.82 0.30 -14.44
N GLU A 16 -34.91 -0.42 -14.13
CA GLU A 16 -35.69 -1.20 -15.10
C GLU A 16 -36.40 -0.34 -16.17
N GLN A 17 -36.13 -0.63 -17.45
CA GLN A 17 -36.72 0.10 -18.59
C GLN A 17 -38.14 -0.37 -18.93
N ARG A 18 -39.14 -0.01 -18.10
CA ARG A 18 -40.56 -0.22 -18.41
C ARG A 18 -41.27 1.09 -18.79
N LEU A 19 -42.23 1.04 -19.72
CA LEU A 19 -43.07 2.19 -20.10
C LEU A 19 -43.80 2.82 -18.89
N SER A 20 -44.18 2.00 -17.91
CA SER A 20 -44.76 2.44 -16.64
C SER A 20 -43.82 3.35 -15.83
N ARG A 21 -42.50 3.11 -15.86
CA ARG A 21 -41.50 3.94 -15.18
C ARG A 21 -41.45 5.34 -15.78
N LYS A 22 -41.50 5.47 -17.10
CA LYS A 22 -41.45 6.78 -17.78
C LYS A 22 -42.62 7.68 -17.36
N VAL A 23 -43.79 7.09 -17.14
CA VAL A 23 -44.98 7.79 -16.62
C VAL A 23 -44.77 8.21 -15.16
N GLN A 24 -44.21 7.32 -14.32
CA GLN A 24 -43.85 7.64 -12.94
C GLN A 24 -42.82 8.78 -12.85
N GLU A 25 -41.75 8.73 -13.66
CA GLU A 25 -40.75 9.81 -13.79
C GLU A 25 -41.42 11.15 -14.07
N MET A 26 -42.40 11.18 -14.96
CA MET A 26 -43.09 12.40 -15.36
C MET A 26 -44.02 12.95 -14.26
N VAL A 27 -44.70 12.08 -13.51
CA VAL A 27 -45.54 12.46 -12.37
C VAL A 27 -44.68 12.97 -11.20
N LEU A 28 -43.58 12.27 -10.90
CA LEU A 28 -42.62 12.65 -9.86
C LEU A 28 -41.93 13.97 -10.21
N ALA A 29 -41.49 14.15 -11.45
CA ALA A 29 -40.91 15.41 -11.91
C ALA A 29 -41.87 16.58 -11.70
N ARG A 30 -43.17 16.42 -12.02
CA ARG A 30 -44.16 17.48 -11.79
C ARG A 30 -44.38 17.78 -10.31
N ARG A 31 -44.22 16.80 -9.42
CA ARG A 31 -44.26 17.01 -7.96
C ARG A 31 -43.01 17.76 -7.47
N ILE A 32 -41.84 17.37 -7.96
CA ILE A 32 -40.56 18.04 -7.65
C ILE A 32 -40.62 19.52 -8.09
N GLU A 33 -41.09 19.81 -9.31
CA GLU A 33 -41.24 21.19 -9.83
C GLU A 33 -42.24 22.05 -9.07
N ARG A 34 -43.15 21.45 -8.30
CA ARG A 34 -44.06 22.19 -7.42
C ARG A 34 -43.47 22.45 -6.04
N ALA A 35 -42.50 21.65 -5.62
CA ALA A 35 -41.90 21.71 -4.29
C ALA A 35 -40.56 22.47 -4.28
N PHE A 36 -39.81 22.45 -5.39
CA PHE A 36 -38.47 23.01 -5.50
C PHE A 36 -38.38 24.01 -6.65
N THR A 37 -37.53 25.03 -6.48
CA THR A 37 -37.18 25.96 -7.56
C THR A 37 -36.31 25.28 -8.62
N LYS A 38 -36.18 25.91 -9.81
CA LYS A 38 -35.31 25.37 -10.87
C LYS A 38 -33.85 25.27 -10.43
N ASP A 39 -33.38 26.22 -9.62
CA ASP A 39 -32.02 26.23 -9.10
C ASP A 39 -31.79 25.08 -8.11
N GLN A 40 -32.74 24.83 -7.20
CA GLN A 40 -32.67 23.69 -6.28
C GLN A 40 -32.71 22.35 -7.01
N ILE A 41 -33.50 22.24 -8.09
CA ILE A 41 -33.55 21.02 -8.91
C ILE A 41 -32.22 20.80 -9.63
N LEU A 42 -31.58 21.87 -10.12
CA LEU A 42 -30.28 21.80 -10.75
C LEU A 42 -29.19 21.44 -9.74
N GLU A 43 -29.23 22.00 -8.53
CA GLU A 43 -28.32 21.66 -7.43
C GLU A 43 -28.41 20.17 -7.07
N LEU A 44 -29.63 19.64 -6.86
CA LEU A 44 -29.85 18.22 -6.61
C LEU A 44 -29.31 17.34 -7.75
N TYR A 45 -29.52 17.77 -9.00
CA TYR A 45 -28.99 17.06 -10.17
C TYR A 45 -27.47 17.04 -10.19
N LEU A 46 -26.84 18.20 -9.99
CA LEU A 46 -25.38 18.36 -10.06
C LEU A 46 -24.66 17.65 -8.93
N ASN A 47 -25.29 17.43 -7.78
CA ASN A 47 -24.70 16.68 -6.66
C ASN A 47 -24.85 15.16 -6.77
N GLU A 48 -25.79 14.66 -7.57
CA GLU A 48 -26.07 13.21 -7.63
C GLU A 48 -25.62 12.55 -8.94
N ILE A 49 -25.52 13.30 -10.04
CA ILE A 49 -25.28 12.68 -11.33
C ILE A 49 -23.91 12.00 -11.42
N TYR A 50 -23.89 10.82 -12.06
CA TYR A 50 -22.68 10.04 -12.26
C TYR A 50 -21.86 10.59 -13.45
N PHE A 51 -20.62 11.00 -13.17
CA PHE A 51 -19.68 11.54 -14.16
C PHE A 51 -18.70 10.48 -14.70
N GLY A 52 -18.71 9.25 -14.19
CA GLY A 52 -17.64 8.27 -14.47
C GLY A 52 -16.53 8.31 -13.43
N ARG A 53 -15.57 7.37 -13.51
CA ARG A 53 -14.47 7.22 -12.53
C ARG A 53 -14.96 7.18 -11.07
N ARG A 54 -16.11 6.51 -10.81
CA ARG A 54 -16.75 6.47 -9.47
C ARG A 54 -17.11 7.85 -8.89
N SER A 55 -17.24 8.87 -9.74
CA SER A 55 -17.56 10.25 -9.34
C SER A 55 -19.06 10.49 -9.43
N TYR A 56 -19.69 10.70 -8.26
CA TYR A 56 -21.07 11.16 -8.15
C TYR A 56 -21.07 12.61 -7.70
N GLY A 57 -21.69 13.46 -8.50
CA GLY A 57 -21.70 14.90 -8.27
C GLY A 57 -20.51 15.64 -8.89
N VAL A 58 -20.75 16.91 -9.23
CA VAL A 58 -19.81 17.75 -9.99
C VAL A 58 -18.57 18.10 -9.19
N ALA A 59 -18.67 18.29 -7.87
CA ALA A 59 -17.53 18.58 -7.01
C ALA A 59 -16.58 17.36 -6.91
N ALA A 60 -17.13 16.16 -6.72
CA ALA A 60 -16.34 14.93 -6.73
C ALA A 60 -15.70 14.70 -8.11
N ALA A 61 -16.41 15.01 -9.20
CA ALA A 61 -15.88 14.90 -10.55
C ALA A 61 -14.74 15.89 -10.81
N ALA A 62 -14.88 17.16 -10.41
CA ALA A 62 -13.82 18.16 -10.51
C ALA A 62 -12.53 17.69 -9.84
N LEU A 63 -12.66 17.17 -8.61
CA LEU A 63 -11.53 16.65 -7.86
C LEU A 63 -10.95 15.36 -8.47
N ASN A 64 -11.78 14.43 -8.95
CA ASN A 64 -11.33 13.16 -9.52
C ASN A 64 -10.77 13.26 -10.95
N TYR A 65 -11.22 14.25 -11.73
CA TYR A 65 -10.74 14.47 -13.09
C TYR A 65 -9.60 15.47 -13.17
N PHE A 66 -9.53 16.47 -12.29
CA PHE A 66 -8.57 17.58 -12.42
C PHE A 66 -7.82 17.91 -11.13
N GLY A 67 -8.15 17.29 -9.99
CA GLY A 67 -7.53 17.61 -8.71
C GLY A 67 -7.88 19.02 -8.19
N LYS A 68 -8.96 19.62 -8.69
CA LYS A 68 -9.34 21.02 -8.47
C LYS A 68 -10.67 21.14 -7.74
N SER A 69 -10.84 22.24 -7.02
CA SER A 69 -12.14 22.71 -6.56
C SER A 69 -12.97 23.30 -7.72
N LEU A 70 -14.28 23.49 -7.52
CA LEU A 70 -15.18 23.95 -8.59
C LEU A 70 -14.83 25.34 -9.12
N ASP A 71 -14.31 26.22 -8.27
CA ASP A 71 -13.91 27.59 -8.59
C ASP A 71 -12.56 27.67 -9.32
N GLU A 72 -11.77 26.59 -9.30
CA GLU A 72 -10.48 26.48 -9.99
C GLU A 72 -10.60 25.89 -11.41
N LEU A 73 -11.78 25.40 -11.80
CA LEU A 73 -11.99 24.77 -13.10
C LEU A 73 -11.92 25.78 -14.25
N THR A 74 -11.17 25.44 -15.30
CA THR A 74 -11.20 26.20 -16.55
C THR A 74 -12.51 26.01 -17.29
N LEU A 75 -12.76 26.86 -18.29
CA LEU A 75 -13.91 26.71 -19.19
C LEU A 75 -13.85 25.38 -19.95
N ALA A 76 -12.66 24.94 -20.37
CA ALA A 76 -12.46 23.67 -21.07
C ALA A 76 -12.76 22.47 -20.14
N GLU A 77 -12.30 22.52 -18.90
CA GLU A 77 -12.54 21.48 -17.88
C GLU A 77 -14.02 21.39 -17.51
N SER A 78 -14.68 22.53 -17.31
CA SER A 78 -16.12 22.62 -17.05
C SER A 78 -16.94 22.04 -18.21
N ALA A 79 -16.55 22.35 -19.45
CA ALA A 79 -17.18 21.81 -20.65
C ALA A 79 -16.96 20.29 -20.78
N TYR A 80 -15.81 19.77 -20.36
CA TYR A 80 -15.56 18.33 -20.33
C TYR A 80 -16.41 17.62 -19.28
N LEU A 81 -16.56 18.15 -18.07
CA LEU A 81 -17.48 17.59 -17.07
C LEU A 81 -18.92 17.55 -17.59
N ALA A 82 -19.38 18.61 -18.28
CA ALA A 82 -20.69 18.61 -18.91
C ALA A 82 -20.80 17.59 -20.06
N ALA A 83 -19.72 17.34 -20.78
CA ALA A 83 -19.65 16.34 -21.86
C ALA A 83 -19.74 14.91 -21.32
N VAL A 84 -18.97 14.58 -20.28
CA VAL A 84 -18.80 13.20 -19.77
C VAL A 84 -20.09 12.64 -19.18
N VAL A 85 -20.95 13.50 -18.59
CA VAL A 85 -22.28 13.15 -18.06
C VAL A 85 -23.15 12.41 -19.08
N ASN A 86 -23.05 12.76 -20.36
CA ASN A 86 -23.87 12.17 -21.40
C ASN A 86 -23.48 10.71 -21.72
N GLY A 87 -22.24 10.33 -21.44
CA GLY A 87 -21.72 9.00 -21.71
C GLY A 87 -20.34 8.80 -21.09
N PRO A 88 -20.25 8.50 -19.78
CA PRO A 88 -18.96 8.46 -19.09
C PRO A 88 -17.98 7.42 -19.64
N ALA A 89 -18.51 6.31 -20.17
CA ALA A 89 -17.71 5.30 -20.84
C ALA A 89 -17.24 5.74 -22.24
N LEU A 90 -18.10 6.45 -22.99
CA LEU A 90 -17.84 6.88 -24.37
C LEU A 90 -16.87 8.05 -24.45
N PHE A 91 -16.91 8.95 -23.47
CA PHE A 91 -16.10 10.18 -23.44
C PHE A 91 -14.97 10.09 -22.40
N HIS A 92 -14.43 8.89 -22.19
CA HIS A 92 -13.36 8.67 -21.23
C HIS A 92 -12.04 9.26 -21.75
N ALA A 93 -11.47 10.26 -21.06
CA ALA A 93 -10.30 11.02 -21.53
C ALA A 93 -9.10 10.17 -21.95
N THR A 94 -8.82 9.05 -21.25
CA THR A 94 -7.66 8.19 -21.56
C THR A 94 -7.99 7.02 -22.50
N ARG A 95 -9.25 6.57 -22.57
CA ARG A 95 -9.63 5.41 -23.41
C ARG A 95 -10.13 5.83 -24.78
N HIS A 96 -10.78 6.99 -24.86
CA HIS A 96 -11.34 7.57 -26.07
C HIS A 96 -11.02 9.09 -26.13
N PRO A 97 -9.73 9.47 -26.20
CA PRO A 97 -9.29 10.87 -26.11
C PRO A 97 -9.92 11.76 -27.18
N GLU A 98 -9.95 11.30 -28.44
CA GLU A 98 -10.56 12.06 -29.53
C GLU A 98 -12.06 12.30 -29.32
N ALA A 99 -12.79 11.27 -28.89
CA ALA A 99 -14.23 11.38 -28.62
C ALA A 99 -14.50 12.35 -27.45
N ALA A 100 -13.67 12.31 -26.41
CA ALA A 100 -13.72 13.21 -25.27
C ALA A 100 -13.50 14.68 -25.68
N VAL A 101 -12.43 14.96 -26.44
CA VAL A 101 -12.11 16.31 -26.94
C VAL A 101 -13.18 16.83 -27.89
N ASN A 102 -13.61 16.01 -28.85
CA ASN A 102 -14.67 16.39 -29.79
C ASN A 102 -15.97 16.73 -29.07
N ARG A 103 -16.31 15.97 -28.02
CA ARG A 103 -17.51 16.22 -27.21
C ARG A 103 -17.39 17.49 -26.38
N ARG A 104 -16.25 17.73 -25.72
CA ARG A 104 -15.94 18.99 -25.02
C ARG A 104 -16.08 20.18 -25.96
N ASN A 105 -15.47 20.11 -27.15
CA ASN A 105 -15.48 21.19 -28.14
C ASN A 105 -16.90 21.43 -28.70
N TRP A 106 -17.73 20.39 -28.78
CA TRP A 106 -19.15 20.56 -29.10
C TRP A 106 -19.91 21.33 -28.00
N VAL A 107 -19.64 21.04 -26.72
CA VAL A 107 -20.23 21.78 -25.59
C VAL A 107 -19.81 23.26 -25.63
N LEU A 108 -18.52 23.53 -25.82
CA LEU A 108 -17.99 24.89 -25.91
C LEU A 108 -18.65 25.71 -27.04
N ARG A 109 -18.84 25.11 -28.23
CA ARG A 109 -19.58 25.75 -29.33
C ARG A 109 -21.02 26.08 -28.95
N ARG A 110 -21.72 25.15 -28.29
CA ARG A 110 -23.09 25.38 -27.81
C ARG A 110 -23.16 26.47 -26.74
N MET A 111 -22.17 26.58 -25.86
CA MET A 111 -22.11 27.66 -24.88
C MET A 111 -21.97 29.02 -25.57
N ALA A 112 -21.12 29.12 -26.60
CA ALA A 112 -20.94 30.35 -27.37
C ALA A 112 -22.19 30.73 -28.19
N GLU A 113 -22.81 29.76 -28.87
CA GLU A 113 -24.04 29.98 -29.65
C GLU A 113 -25.22 30.46 -28.79
N ASN A 114 -25.31 29.98 -27.54
CA ASN A 114 -26.36 30.37 -26.61
C ASN A 114 -25.97 31.58 -25.72
N GLY A 115 -24.82 32.20 -25.97
CA GLY A 115 -24.39 33.43 -25.28
C GLY A 115 -23.89 33.26 -23.85
N TYR A 116 -23.55 32.04 -23.41
CA TYR A 116 -22.96 31.80 -22.08
C TYR A 116 -21.47 32.17 -22.03
N VAL A 117 -20.78 32.17 -23.17
CA VAL A 117 -19.37 32.59 -23.33
C VAL A 117 -19.19 33.32 -24.65
N THR A 118 -18.10 34.10 -24.78
CA THR A 118 -17.77 34.73 -26.07
C THR A 118 -17.21 33.70 -27.06
N GLN A 119 -17.31 34.00 -28.36
CA GLN A 119 -16.73 33.16 -29.41
C GLN A 119 -15.22 32.99 -29.25
N ASP A 120 -14.51 34.05 -28.84
CA ASP A 120 -13.06 34.01 -28.64
C ASP A 120 -12.68 33.17 -27.41
N ALA A 121 -13.42 33.28 -26.29
CA ALA A 121 -13.18 32.44 -25.12
C ALA A 121 -13.46 30.95 -25.42
N ALA A 122 -14.50 30.66 -26.20
CA ALA A 122 -14.78 29.29 -26.61
C ALA A 122 -13.68 28.71 -27.51
N ARG A 123 -13.13 29.50 -28.45
CA ARG A 123 -11.99 29.07 -29.28
C ARG A 123 -10.75 28.81 -28.44
N ALA A 124 -10.39 29.75 -27.55
CA ALA A 124 -9.26 29.57 -26.65
C ALA A 124 -9.38 28.30 -25.81
N ALA A 125 -10.58 28.03 -25.25
CA ALA A 125 -10.84 26.81 -24.48
C ALA A 125 -10.86 25.52 -25.34
N MET A 126 -11.11 25.61 -26.65
CA MET A 126 -11.02 24.46 -27.55
C MET A 126 -9.57 24.09 -27.86
N ASP A 127 -8.66 25.06 -27.82
CA ASP A 127 -7.22 24.87 -28.04
C ASP A 127 -6.48 24.37 -26.79
N GLU A 128 -7.09 24.44 -25.60
CA GLU A 128 -6.56 23.84 -24.38
C GLU A 128 -6.48 22.30 -24.50
N PRO A 129 -5.36 21.65 -24.13
CA PRO A 129 -5.27 20.19 -24.08
C PRO A 129 -6.22 19.64 -23.00
N LEU A 130 -6.79 18.45 -23.24
CA LEU A 130 -7.61 17.76 -22.24
C LEU A 130 -6.70 16.89 -21.37
N GLU A 131 -6.14 17.50 -20.33
CA GLU A 131 -5.36 16.79 -19.31
C GLU A 131 -6.27 16.43 -18.15
N VAL A 132 -6.32 15.15 -17.82
CA VAL A 132 -6.99 14.67 -16.61
C VAL A 132 -5.94 14.27 -15.59
N ALA A 133 -6.14 14.66 -14.34
CA ALA A 133 -5.32 14.23 -13.23
C ALA A 133 -5.45 12.71 -13.07
N ASP A 134 -4.30 12.03 -13.03
CA ASP A 134 -4.22 10.68 -12.49
C ASP A 134 -4.08 10.80 -10.98
N ARG A 135 -5.23 10.79 -10.30
CA ARG A 135 -5.31 10.91 -8.84
C ARG A 135 -4.59 9.78 -8.10
N LEU A 136 -4.33 8.66 -8.77
CA LEU A 136 -3.73 7.44 -8.23
C LEU A 136 -2.39 7.16 -8.93
N ALA A 137 -1.51 8.15 -8.98
CA ALA A 137 -0.21 8.02 -9.63
C ALA A 137 0.90 8.55 -8.72
N GLY A 138 2.11 8.02 -8.92
CA GLY A 138 3.30 8.41 -8.18
C GLY A 138 3.64 7.50 -7.02
N GLU A 139 4.87 7.65 -6.53
CA GLU A 139 5.45 6.76 -5.53
C GLU A 139 4.75 6.83 -4.17
N GLU A 140 4.28 8.00 -3.75
CA GLU A 140 3.59 8.19 -2.47
C GLU A 140 2.30 7.36 -2.41
N TYR A 141 1.57 7.31 -3.52
CA TYR A 141 0.33 6.53 -3.61
C TYR A 141 0.62 5.03 -3.56
N VAL A 142 1.59 4.55 -4.33
CA VAL A 142 2.03 3.14 -4.32
C VAL A 142 2.54 2.74 -2.93
N ALA A 143 3.30 3.62 -2.26
CA ALA A 143 3.76 3.37 -0.91
C ALA A 143 2.60 3.25 0.09
N ALA A 144 1.50 3.97 -0.12
CA ALA A 144 0.37 4.03 0.79
C ALA A 144 -0.65 2.88 0.64
N GLU A 145 -0.47 1.94 -0.30
CA GLU A 145 -1.48 0.89 -0.59
C GLU A 145 -1.90 0.08 0.65
N TYR A 146 -0.95 -0.36 1.48
CA TYR A 146 -1.25 -1.06 2.73
C TYR A 146 -2.01 -0.17 3.74
N PHE A 147 -1.66 1.11 3.80
CA PHE A 147 -2.30 2.06 4.71
C PHE A 147 -3.74 2.33 4.28
N VAL A 148 -3.96 2.59 2.99
CA VAL A 148 -5.28 2.85 2.40
C VAL A 148 -6.17 1.61 2.52
N GLU A 149 -5.64 0.42 2.27
CA GLU A 149 -6.39 -0.82 2.46
C GLU A 149 -6.77 -1.04 3.93
N GLU A 150 -5.89 -0.70 4.89
CA GLU A 150 -6.25 -0.77 6.31
C GLU A 150 -7.33 0.25 6.68
N VAL A 151 -7.27 1.48 6.14
CA VAL A 151 -8.35 2.48 6.28
C VAL A 151 -9.66 1.91 5.75
N ARG A 152 -9.65 1.31 4.56
CA ARG A 152 -10.83 0.67 3.95
C ARG A 152 -11.39 -0.41 4.86
N ARG A 153 -10.54 -1.30 5.41
CA ARG A 153 -10.94 -2.37 6.33
C ARG A 153 -11.55 -1.82 7.62
N GLN A 154 -10.90 -0.87 8.28
CA GLN A 154 -11.43 -0.30 9.54
C GLN A 154 -12.74 0.45 9.34
N VAL A 155 -12.88 1.21 8.25
CA VAL A 155 -14.14 1.91 7.95
C VAL A 155 -15.25 0.90 7.61
N ALA A 156 -14.94 -0.18 6.88
CA ALA A 156 -15.90 -1.26 6.64
C ALA A 156 -16.30 -1.98 7.93
N ASP A 157 -15.38 -2.17 8.88
CA ASP A 157 -15.69 -2.79 10.18
C ASP A 157 -16.60 -1.90 11.04
N ILE A 158 -16.46 -0.57 10.93
CA ILE A 158 -17.28 0.41 11.69
C ILE A 158 -18.67 0.60 11.06
N TYR A 159 -18.75 0.82 9.74
CA TYR A 159 -19.98 1.24 9.05
C TYR A 159 -20.62 0.17 8.15
N GLY A 160 -19.92 -0.95 7.91
CA GLY A 160 -20.29 -1.93 6.90
C GLY A 160 -19.81 -1.55 5.49
N GLU A 161 -19.67 -2.56 4.63
CA GLU A 161 -19.17 -2.35 3.26
C GLU A 161 -20.10 -1.47 2.41
N GLU A 162 -21.42 -1.58 2.59
CA GLU A 162 -22.39 -0.83 1.80
C GLU A 162 -22.26 0.68 2.06
N GLU A 163 -22.21 1.10 3.32
CA GLU A 163 -22.05 2.51 3.67
C GLU A 163 -20.65 3.02 3.32
N MET A 164 -19.60 2.21 3.49
CA MET A 164 -18.25 2.59 3.10
C MET A 164 -18.13 2.90 1.60
N TYR A 165 -18.73 2.07 0.74
CA TYR A 165 -18.66 2.27 -0.71
C TYR A 165 -19.72 3.24 -1.27
N ASN A 166 -20.91 3.30 -0.68
CA ASN A 166 -22.06 4.04 -1.24
C ASN A 166 -22.53 5.24 -0.39
N GLY A 167 -22.02 5.38 0.83
CA GLY A 167 -22.39 6.45 1.76
C GLY A 167 -21.93 7.84 1.31
N GLY A 168 -20.88 7.89 0.50
CA GLY A 168 -20.22 9.15 0.09
C GLY A 168 -19.36 9.71 1.21
N LEU A 169 -18.72 8.84 1.98
CA LEU A 169 -17.90 9.22 3.13
C LEU A 169 -16.65 10.00 2.70
N SER A 170 -16.34 11.07 3.42
CA SER A 170 -15.07 11.77 3.36
C SER A 170 -14.22 11.38 4.56
N ILE A 171 -13.09 10.71 4.30
CA ILE A 171 -12.22 10.16 5.34
C ILE A 171 -10.94 10.99 5.41
N ARG A 172 -10.71 11.61 6.57
CA ARG A 172 -9.42 12.17 6.95
C ARG A 172 -8.66 11.14 7.80
N ASN A 173 -7.47 10.77 7.35
CA ASN A 173 -6.62 9.79 8.01
C ASN A 173 -5.32 10.44 8.51
N THR A 174 -4.51 9.64 9.20
CA THR A 174 -3.27 10.08 9.86
C THR A 174 -2.01 10.00 8.99
N LEU A 175 -2.13 9.56 7.74
CA LEU A 175 -1.00 9.27 6.85
C LEU A 175 -0.11 10.50 6.66
N ASP A 176 1.18 10.32 6.91
CA ASP A 176 2.24 11.25 6.51
C ASP A 176 2.95 10.64 5.30
N THR A 177 2.80 11.24 4.11
CA THR A 177 3.34 10.66 2.87
C THR A 177 4.87 10.62 2.85
N THR A 178 5.53 11.56 3.53
CA THR A 178 7.00 11.59 3.62
C THR A 178 7.50 10.43 4.49
N MET A 179 6.87 10.20 5.65
CA MET A 179 7.20 9.04 6.48
C MET A 179 6.80 7.73 5.81
N GLN A 180 5.70 7.69 5.07
CA GLN A 180 5.23 6.50 4.36
C GLN A 180 6.23 6.04 3.29
N LEU A 181 6.73 6.96 2.48
CA LEU A 181 7.79 6.69 1.50
C LEU A 181 9.05 6.15 2.20
N ALA A 182 9.54 6.87 3.21
CA ALA A 182 10.72 6.46 3.96
C ALA A 182 10.55 5.07 4.61
N ALA A 183 9.35 4.76 5.12
CA ALA A 183 9.03 3.46 5.70
C ALA A 183 9.04 2.33 4.65
N ARG A 184 8.45 2.57 3.47
CA ARG A 184 8.48 1.62 2.35
C ARG A 184 9.92 1.35 1.93
N ASP A 185 10.69 2.39 1.69
CA ASP A 185 12.06 2.28 1.17
C ASP A 185 12.97 1.59 2.20
N ALA A 186 12.84 1.95 3.49
CA ALA A 186 13.58 1.29 4.56
C ALA A 186 13.23 -0.20 4.69
N LEU A 187 11.95 -0.55 4.59
CA LEU A 187 11.52 -1.95 4.64
C LEU A 187 12.05 -2.74 3.43
N ARG A 188 11.91 -2.20 2.22
CA ARG A 188 12.41 -2.84 0.99
C ARG A 188 13.91 -3.03 1.03
N ALA A 189 14.66 -1.96 1.31
CA ALA A 189 16.11 -2.02 1.41
C ALA A 189 16.58 -3.04 2.45
N GLY A 190 15.94 -3.10 3.63
CA GLY A 190 16.27 -4.06 4.67
C GLY A 190 15.97 -5.51 4.27
N LEU A 191 14.84 -5.76 3.59
CA LEU A 191 14.49 -7.10 3.11
C LEU A 191 15.41 -7.55 1.97
N GLU A 192 15.76 -6.66 1.05
CA GLU A 192 16.70 -6.94 -0.04
C GLU A 192 18.12 -7.19 0.47
N ASP A 193 18.60 -6.38 1.40
CA ASP A 193 19.91 -6.55 2.03
C ASP A 193 19.98 -7.88 2.81
N TYR A 194 18.91 -8.24 3.53
CA TYR A 194 18.80 -9.57 4.12
C TYR A 194 18.85 -10.66 3.05
N ASP A 195 18.03 -10.54 2.01
CA ASP A 195 17.90 -11.55 0.95
C ASP A 195 19.22 -11.79 0.21
N ARG A 196 19.93 -10.72 -0.15
CA ARG A 196 21.25 -10.79 -0.80
C ARG A 196 22.29 -11.51 0.03
N ARG A 197 22.28 -11.34 1.36
CA ARG A 197 23.16 -12.08 2.26
C ARG A 197 22.88 -13.58 2.32
N HIS A 198 21.69 -14.01 1.89
CA HIS A 198 21.28 -15.41 1.82
C HIS A 198 21.38 -16.00 0.41
N GLY A 199 21.83 -15.21 -0.56
CA GLY A 199 22.25 -15.67 -1.87
C GLY A 199 21.17 -15.59 -2.94
N TRP A 200 21.60 -15.91 -4.16
CA TRP A 200 20.77 -15.99 -5.36
C TRP A 200 20.04 -17.32 -5.41
N ARG A 201 18.75 -17.26 -5.72
CA ARG A 201 17.83 -18.41 -5.83
C ARG A 201 17.59 -18.87 -7.27
N GLY A 202 18.15 -18.18 -8.25
CA GLY A 202 17.89 -18.45 -9.67
C GLY A 202 16.89 -17.48 -10.30
N ALA A 203 16.81 -17.53 -11.62
CA ALA A 203 15.84 -16.76 -12.40
C ALA A 203 14.41 -17.14 -12.00
N PHE A 204 13.49 -16.18 -12.03
CA PHE A 204 12.13 -16.44 -11.56
C PHE A 204 11.28 -17.21 -12.60
N THR A 205 11.65 -17.13 -13.88
CA THR A 205 11.17 -18.03 -14.94
C THR A 205 12.21 -18.10 -16.05
N THR A 206 12.03 -19.03 -16.99
CA THR A 206 12.86 -19.16 -18.20
C THR A 206 11.95 -19.12 -19.41
N ILE A 207 12.38 -18.46 -20.47
CA ILE A 207 11.70 -18.40 -21.78
C ILE A 207 12.63 -18.91 -22.87
N GLU A 208 12.07 -19.51 -23.92
CA GLU A 208 12.87 -19.96 -25.05
C GLU A 208 13.23 -18.76 -25.95
N PRO A 209 14.52 -18.43 -26.12
CA PRO A 209 14.92 -17.32 -26.96
C PRO A 209 14.63 -17.65 -28.43
N GLY A 210 13.79 -16.83 -29.06
CA GLY A 210 13.35 -16.98 -30.45
C GLY A 210 12.49 -15.81 -30.91
N ASP A 211 11.84 -15.94 -32.07
CA ASP A 211 11.12 -14.83 -32.74
C ASP A 211 9.95 -14.25 -31.91
N ASN A 212 9.43 -15.00 -30.92
CA ASN A 212 8.29 -14.59 -30.08
C ASN A 212 8.72 -14.02 -28.70
N LEU A 213 9.95 -13.51 -28.56
CA LEU A 213 10.48 -13.01 -27.29
C LEU A 213 9.59 -11.92 -26.66
N ALA A 214 9.09 -10.99 -27.48
CA ALA A 214 8.27 -9.88 -27.01
C ALA A 214 6.92 -10.38 -26.46
N GLU A 215 6.26 -11.32 -27.14
CA GLU A 215 5.00 -11.91 -26.67
C GLU A 215 5.20 -12.67 -25.36
N GLN A 216 6.29 -13.45 -25.26
CA GLN A 216 6.61 -14.21 -24.06
C GLN A 216 6.90 -13.29 -22.86
N LEU A 217 7.67 -12.21 -23.04
CA LEU A 217 7.97 -11.24 -21.97
C LEU A 217 6.72 -10.49 -21.49
N VAL A 218 5.79 -10.15 -22.39
CA VAL A 218 4.51 -9.51 -22.00
C VAL A 218 3.62 -10.44 -21.18
N ALA A 219 3.69 -11.75 -21.45
CA ALA A 219 2.94 -12.75 -20.70
C ALA A 219 3.51 -12.98 -19.28
N VAL A 220 4.71 -12.50 -18.98
CA VAL A 220 5.32 -12.62 -17.66
C VAL A 220 4.62 -11.68 -16.68
N SER A 221 3.83 -12.26 -15.78
CA SER A 221 3.20 -11.51 -14.69
C SER A 221 4.25 -11.03 -13.71
N THR A 222 4.32 -9.72 -13.50
CA THR A 222 5.21 -9.11 -12.50
C THR A 222 4.43 -8.16 -11.61
N PRO A 223 4.88 -7.99 -10.34
CA PRO A 223 4.22 -7.08 -9.42
C PRO A 223 4.27 -5.64 -9.96
N SER A 224 3.13 -4.98 -10.00
CA SER A 224 3.00 -3.63 -10.58
C SER A 224 3.55 -2.51 -9.69
N ASP A 225 3.88 -2.84 -8.44
CA ASP A 225 4.28 -1.92 -7.38
C ASP A 225 5.77 -2.05 -7.02
N LEU A 226 6.57 -2.80 -7.80
CA LEU A 226 8.03 -2.78 -7.66
C LEU A 226 8.57 -1.38 -7.93
N ASP A 227 9.80 -1.13 -7.47
CA ASP A 227 10.45 0.17 -7.70
C ASP A 227 10.48 0.50 -9.19
N VAL A 228 10.26 1.77 -9.52
CA VAL A 228 10.11 2.24 -10.91
C VAL A 228 11.31 1.93 -11.79
N ASP A 229 12.48 1.73 -11.19
CA ASP A 229 13.73 1.44 -11.87
C ASP A 229 13.95 -0.06 -12.13
N TRP A 230 13.16 -0.94 -11.50
CA TRP A 230 13.24 -2.38 -11.75
C TRP A 230 12.56 -2.72 -13.07
N ARG A 231 13.29 -3.47 -13.89
CA ARG A 231 12.83 -3.93 -15.21
C ARG A 231 12.89 -5.44 -15.27
N VAL A 232 11.96 -6.00 -16.02
CA VAL A 232 11.97 -7.42 -16.38
C VAL A 232 12.79 -7.58 -17.64
N ALA A 233 13.85 -8.37 -17.57
CA ALA A 233 14.73 -8.61 -18.70
C ALA A 233 14.98 -10.11 -18.90
N VAL A 234 15.21 -10.50 -20.14
CA VAL A 234 15.66 -11.84 -20.51
C VAL A 234 17.15 -11.84 -20.79
N VAL A 235 17.85 -12.86 -20.31
CA VAL A 235 19.26 -13.08 -20.61
C VAL A 235 19.41 -13.63 -22.02
N THR A 236 20.07 -12.87 -22.89
CA THR A 236 20.31 -13.23 -24.31
C THR A 236 21.69 -13.86 -24.53
N ALA A 237 22.64 -13.59 -23.64
CA ALA A 237 23.95 -14.24 -23.62
C ALA A 237 24.54 -14.19 -22.20
N ALA A 238 25.28 -15.24 -21.79
CA ALA A 238 26.01 -15.25 -20.54
C ALA A 238 27.46 -15.71 -20.77
N GLY A 239 28.42 -14.83 -20.50
CA GLY A 239 29.84 -15.04 -20.74
C GLY A 239 30.65 -15.30 -19.46
N ALA A 240 31.96 -15.02 -19.53
CA ALA A 240 32.82 -14.98 -18.35
C ALA A 240 32.62 -13.66 -17.59
N ASP A 241 32.82 -12.52 -18.25
CA ASP A 241 32.90 -11.22 -17.57
C ASP A 241 31.57 -10.46 -17.54
N ASN A 242 30.56 -10.88 -18.30
CA ASN A 242 29.25 -10.22 -18.36
C ASN A 242 28.13 -11.14 -18.87
N ALA A 243 26.90 -10.71 -18.65
CA ALA A 243 25.70 -11.21 -19.30
C ALA A 243 25.03 -10.09 -20.11
N ARG A 244 24.49 -10.42 -21.29
CA ARG A 244 23.66 -9.53 -22.10
C ARG A 244 22.21 -9.78 -21.79
N ILE A 245 21.45 -8.70 -21.72
CA ILE A 245 20.03 -8.73 -21.41
C ILE A 245 19.23 -7.94 -22.43
N ALA A 246 17.96 -8.29 -22.58
CA ALA A 246 17.01 -7.57 -23.40
C ALA A 246 15.69 -7.35 -22.63
N TRP A 247 15.07 -6.18 -22.79
CA TRP A 247 13.76 -5.88 -22.21
C TRP A 247 12.91 -5.10 -23.21
N LEU A 248 11.62 -4.99 -22.94
CA LEU A 248 10.69 -4.24 -23.77
C LEU A 248 10.56 -2.80 -23.30
N VAL A 249 10.68 -1.86 -24.23
CA VAL A 249 10.34 -0.44 -24.04
C VAL A 249 9.11 -0.08 -24.88
N PRO A 250 8.18 0.71 -24.34
CA PRO A 250 7.10 1.30 -25.14
C PRO A 250 7.70 2.12 -26.28
N GLU A 251 7.20 1.93 -27.51
CA GLU A 251 7.54 2.80 -28.63
C GLU A 251 6.65 4.06 -28.56
N GLU A 252 7.25 5.25 -28.53
CA GLU A 252 6.51 6.51 -28.69
C GLU A 252 5.98 6.58 -30.13
N VAL A 253 4.72 6.19 -30.33
CA VAL A 253 4.05 6.38 -31.62
C VAL A 253 3.39 7.75 -31.63
N LEU A 254 3.96 8.70 -32.39
CA LEU A 254 3.21 9.87 -32.85
C LEU A 254 2.11 9.38 -33.82
N PRO A 255 0.83 9.69 -33.60
CA PRO A 255 -0.24 9.15 -34.45
C PRO A 255 -0.23 9.83 -35.82
N GLU A 256 0.34 9.16 -36.83
CA GLU A 256 -0.08 9.37 -38.22
C GLU A 256 -1.36 8.56 -38.46
N SER A 257 -2.51 9.25 -38.33
CA SER A 257 -3.84 8.85 -38.81
C SER A 257 -4.21 7.37 -38.67
N ALA A 258 -4.76 6.98 -37.51
CA ALA A 258 -5.35 5.65 -37.34
C ALA A 258 -6.85 5.66 -37.68
N ASP A 259 -7.27 4.74 -38.56
CA ASP A 259 -8.66 4.46 -38.90
C ASP A 259 -9.49 4.02 -37.67
N GLN A 260 -10.70 4.57 -37.55
CA GLN A 260 -11.58 4.56 -36.36
C GLN A 260 -12.19 3.19 -35.96
N ASP A 261 -11.88 2.09 -36.65
CA ASP A 261 -12.58 0.80 -36.48
C ASP A 261 -11.66 -0.39 -36.10
N SER A 262 -10.42 -0.15 -35.66
CA SER A 262 -9.53 -1.22 -35.20
C SER A 262 -9.54 -1.37 -33.67
N GLU A 263 -9.65 -2.62 -33.19
CA GLU A 263 -9.39 -3.00 -31.79
C GLU A 263 -8.07 -2.39 -31.30
N PRO A 264 -7.92 -1.98 -30.04
CA PRO A 264 -6.69 -1.39 -29.54
C PRO A 264 -5.55 -2.40 -29.66
N VAL A 265 -4.76 -2.26 -30.73
CA VAL A 265 -3.50 -2.99 -30.90
C VAL A 265 -2.58 -2.49 -29.79
N ALA A 266 -2.00 -3.41 -29.01
CA ALA A 266 -1.00 -3.06 -28.01
C ALA A 266 0.06 -2.17 -28.68
N ALA A 267 0.38 -1.03 -28.07
CA ALA A 267 1.38 -0.11 -28.59
C ALA A 267 2.63 -0.91 -29.00
N PRO A 268 3.20 -0.68 -30.19
CA PRO A 268 4.37 -1.42 -30.61
C PRO A 268 5.48 -1.22 -29.56
N ARG A 269 6.18 -2.30 -29.24
CA ARG A 269 7.23 -2.31 -28.21
C ARG A 269 8.53 -2.61 -28.91
N ARG A 270 9.54 -1.81 -28.64
CA ARG A 270 10.89 -2.06 -29.12
C ARG A 270 11.67 -2.86 -28.07
N THR A 271 12.52 -3.75 -28.54
CA THR A 271 13.51 -4.40 -27.68
C THR A 271 14.69 -3.45 -27.44
N ALA A 272 14.96 -3.17 -26.17
CA ALA A 272 16.19 -2.52 -25.73
C ALA A 272 17.16 -3.56 -25.16
N GLU A 273 18.45 -3.27 -25.22
CA GLU A 273 19.52 -4.17 -24.79
C GLU A 273 20.41 -3.50 -23.74
N GLY A 274 21.04 -4.32 -22.90
CA GLY A 274 21.94 -3.88 -21.84
C GLY A 274 22.88 -4.99 -21.39
N VAL A 275 23.77 -4.66 -20.47
CA VAL A 275 24.81 -5.57 -19.98
C VAL A 275 24.84 -5.57 -18.46
N ILE A 276 24.95 -6.76 -17.88
CA ILE A 276 25.24 -6.98 -16.46
C ILE A 276 26.71 -7.43 -16.36
N PRO A 277 27.63 -6.57 -15.88
CA PRO A 277 29.02 -6.95 -15.68
C PRO A 277 29.16 -7.89 -14.48
N LEU A 278 30.25 -8.64 -14.41
CA LEU A 278 30.54 -9.58 -13.31
C LEU A 278 30.51 -8.90 -11.93
N SER A 279 30.89 -7.62 -11.84
CA SER A 279 30.84 -6.83 -10.60
C SER A 279 29.43 -6.74 -10.02
N GLU A 280 28.41 -6.70 -10.87
CA GLU A 280 26.99 -6.66 -10.48
C GLU A 280 26.41 -8.05 -10.15
N LEU A 281 27.20 -9.12 -10.36
CA LEU A 281 26.83 -10.51 -10.09
C LEU A 281 27.60 -11.12 -8.91
N GLU A 282 28.58 -10.42 -8.32
CA GLU A 282 29.42 -10.98 -7.25
C GLU A 282 28.63 -11.38 -6.00
N TRP A 283 27.54 -10.66 -5.71
CA TRP A 283 26.67 -10.97 -4.58
C TRP A 283 25.84 -12.24 -4.80
N ALA A 284 25.60 -12.62 -6.07
CA ALA A 284 24.68 -13.66 -6.49
C ALA A 284 25.24 -15.09 -6.33
N ARG A 285 25.84 -15.35 -5.17
CA ARG A 285 26.31 -16.68 -4.75
C ARG A 285 25.09 -17.55 -4.43
N GLU A 286 25.18 -18.84 -4.75
CA GLU A 286 24.12 -19.80 -4.42
C GLU A 286 23.84 -19.82 -2.90
N GLY A 287 22.57 -19.69 -2.52
CA GLY A 287 22.13 -19.87 -1.14
C GLY A 287 22.06 -21.35 -0.76
N LEU A 288 22.89 -21.80 0.18
CA LEU A 288 22.88 -23.20 0.63
C LEU A 288 21.82 -23.42 1.73
N ARG A 289 21.33 -24.65 1.84
CA ARG A 289 20.27 -25.04 2.81
C ARG A 289 20.61 -24.77 4.28
N ASN A 290 21.89 -24.67 4.61
CA ASN A 290 22.38 -24.36 5.96
C ASN A 290 22.51 -22.85 6.24
N GLY A 291 22.07 -21.99 5.31
CA GLY A 291 22.20 -20.54 5.40
C GLY A 291 23.59 -20.00 5.03
N ALA A 292 24.52 -20.87 4.61
CA ALA A 292 25.81 -20.44 4.09
C ALA A 292 25.71 -20.08 2.61
N LEU A 293 26.64 -19.26 2.14
CA LEU A 293 26.77 -18.93 0.72
C LEU A 293 27.73 -19.90 0.02
N GLY A 294 27.38 -20.29 -1.20
CA GLY A 294 28.18 -21.13 -2.10
C GLY A 294 29.50 -20.49 -2.52
N ALA A 295 30.19 -21.08 -3.51
CA ALA A 295 31.48 -20.56 -3.98
C ALA A 295 31.39 -19.10 -4.47
N ARG A 296 32.53 -18.40 -4.53
CA ARG A 296 32.59 -17.06 -5.13
C ARG A 296 32.21 -17.16 -6.61
N VAL A 297 31.42 -16.19 -7.08
CA VAL A 297 31.10 -16.05 -8.50
C VAL A 297 32.35 -15.55 -9.24
N GLU A 298 32.82 -16.32 -10.20
CA GLU A 298 33.98 -16.00 -11.06
C GLU A 298 33.56 -15.74 -12.51
N ARG A 299 32.37 -16.19 -12.92
CA ARG A 299 31.84 -16.02 -14.28
C ARG A 299 30.35 -15.72 -14.25
N ALA A 300 29.88 -14.82 -15.11
CA ALA A 300 28.45 -14.51 -15.27
C ALA A 300 27.61 -15.76 -15.61
N SER A 301 28.17 -16.65 -16.44
CA SER A 301 27.58 -17.96 -16.80
C SER A 301 27.45 -18.96 -15.65
N GLN A 302 27.98 -18.68 -14.46
CA GLN A 302 27.69 -19.49 -13.25
C GLN A 302 26.37 -19.07 -12.58
N VAL A 303 25.91 -17.84 -12.83
CA VAL A 303 24.73 -17.25 -12.19
C VAL A 303 23.53 -17.24 -13.13
N LEU A 304 23.78 -16.92 -14.41
CA LEU A 304 22.75 -16.67 -15.42
C LEU A 304 22.93 -17.59 -16.63
N SER A 305 21.82 -18.06 -17.17
CA SER A 305 21.72 -18.87 -18.39
C SER A 305 20.89 -18.15 -19.46
N VAL A 306 21.15 -18.46 -20.74
CA VAL A 306 20.37 -17.90 -21.85
C VAL A 306 18.91 -18.34 -21.72
N GLY A 307 17.98 -17.38 -21.81
CA GLY A 307 16.55 -17.60 -21.63
C GLY A 307 16.05 -17.26 -20.22
N ASP A 308 16.94 -17.05 -19.24
CA ASP A 308 16.55 -16.65 -17.89
C ASP A 308 15.83 -15.31 -17.90
N VAL A 309 14.67 -15.24 -17.25
CA VAL A 309 13.97 -13.98 -17.00
C VAL A 309 14.27 -13.53 -15.58
N ILE A 310 14.78 -12.31 -15.48
CA ILE A 310 15.35 -11.73 -14.26
C ILE A 310 14.85 -10.31 -14.05
N TYR A 311 14.98 -9.84 -12.81
CA TYR A 311 14.81 -8.44 -12.47
C TYR A 311 16.15 -7.73 -12.56
N VAL A 312 16.17 -6.56 -13.17
CA VAL A 312 17.37 -5.73 -13.33
C VAL A 312 17.07 -4.28 -12.99
N GLU A 313 18.05 -3.57 -12.48
CA GLU A 313 17.96 -2.14 -12.19
C GLU A 313 19.09 -1.42 -12.91
N ALA A 314 18.80 -0.24 -13.48
CA ALA A 314 19.84 0.55 -14.13
C ALA A 314 20.87 1.04 -13.08
N THR A 315 22.15 1.01 -13.45
CA THR A 315 23.21 1.63 -12.64
C THR A 315 23.47 3.06 -13.11
N ASP A 316 24.37 3.78 -12.42
CA ASP A 316 24.82 5.12 -12.84
C ASP A 316 25.49 5.14 -14.22
N ALA A 317 25.91 3.98 -14.75
CA ALA A 317 26.54 3.87 -16.06
C ALA A 317 25.52 3.47 -17.14
N ASP A 318 25.53 4.22 -18.25
CA ASP A 318 24.64 3.99 -19.39
C ASP A 318 24.73 2.55 -19.94
N GLY A 319 23.59 1.88 -20.03
CA GLY A 319 23.48 0.52 -20.56
C GLY A 319 23.99 -0.57 -19.61
N VAL A 320 24.40 -0.21 -18.39
CA VAL A 320 24.86 -1.14 -17.34
C VAL A 320 23.77 -1.35 -16.32
N PHE A 321 23.52 -2.61 -15.98
CA PHE A 321 22.43 -3.02 -15.10
C PHE A 321 22.93 -3.91 -13.97
N GLY A 322 22.30 -3.78 -12.80
CA GLY A 322 22.48 -4.63 -11.64
C GLY A 322 21.42 -5.74 -11.56
N LEU A 323 21.82 -6.96 -11.19
CA LEU A 323 20.87 -8.05 -10.93
C LEU A 323 20.06 -7.75 -9.66
N ARG A 324 18.75 -8.00 -9.72
CA ARG A 324 17.81 -7.86 -8.60
C ARG A 324 17.04 -9.16 -8.35
N GLN A 325 16.61 -9.33 -7.10
CA GLN A 325 15.85 -10.48 -6.63
C GLN A 325 14.76 -10.00 -5.68
N ILE A 326 13.52 -10.40 -5.94
CA ILE A 326 12.43 -10.17 -4.99
C ILE A 326 12.72 -11.00 -3.73
N PRO A 327 12.73 -10.40 -2.53
CA PRO A 327 12.92 -11.12 -1.28
C PRO A 327 11.83 -12.16 -1.02
N GLU A 328 12.22 -13.37 -0.63
CA GLU A 328 11.29 -14.39 -0.11
C GLU A 328 10.92 -14.10 1.34
N VAL A 329 11.88 -13.56 2.10
CA VAL A 329 11.63 -13.01 3.42
C VAL A 329 10.68 -11.81 3.29
N ASN A 330 9.86 -11.59 4.30
CA ASN A 330 8.92 -10.49 4.32
C ASN A 330 8.95 -9.80 5.69
N GLY A 331 8.30 -8.65 5.80
CA GLY A 331 8.32 -7.85 7.02
C GLY A 331 7.16 -6.88 7.10
N GLY A 332 7.14 -6.09 8.16
CA GLY A 332 6.23 -4.97 8.32
C GLY A 332 6.92 -3.87 9.10
N ILE A 333 6.56 -2.63 8.82
CA ILE A 333 7.04 -1.45 9.54
C ILE A 333 5.86 -0.55 9.85
N LEU A 334 5.92 0.10 11.02
CA LEU A 334 4.89 1.00 11.50
C LEU A 334 5.55 2.14 12.27
N ALA A 335 5.14 3.37 11.96
CA ALA A 335 5.55 4.58 12.68
C ALA A 335 4.33 5.20 13.35
N LEU A 336 4.44 5.55 14.63
CA LEU A 336 3.35 6.03 15.47
C LEU A 336 3.81 7.22 16.31
N ASP A 337 2.95 8.23 16.43
CA ASP A 337 3.09 9.29 17.43
C ASP A 337 2.73 8.73 18.82
N PRO A 338 3.69 8.66 19.76
CA PRO A 338 3.47 8.06 21.08
C PRO A 338 2.53 8.87 21.99
N HIS A 339 2.26 10.14 21.67
CA HIS A 339 1.39 10.99 22.50
C HIS A 339 -0.07 10.94 22.07
N THR A 340 -0.33 10.69 20.78
CA THR A 340 -1.68 10.69 20.22
C THR A 340 -2.16 9.32 19.76
N GLY A 341 -1.24 8.37 19.55
CA GLY A 341 -1.52 7.09 18.91
C GLY A 341 -1.72 7.18 17.39
N ARG A 342 -1.54 8.35 16.77
CA ARG A 342 -1.70 8.49 15.32
C ARG A 342 -0.61 7.68 14.60
N VAL A 343 -1.01 6.74 13.76
CA VAL A 343 -0.10 5.96 12.93
C VAL A 343 0.25 6.78 11.70
N LEU A 344 1.48 7.23 11.60
CA LEU A 344 1.92 8.17 10.56
C LEU A 344 2.36 7.43 9.29
N ALA A 345 2.90 6.22 9.45
CA ALA A 345 3.30 5.37 8.33
C ALA A 345 3.09 3.89 8.67
N MET A 346 2.74 3.10 7.66
CA MET A 346 2.54 1.66 7.80
C MET A 346 2.74 0.93 6.48
N VAL A 347 3.62 -0.06 6.47
CA VAL A 347 3.83 -0.95 5.32
C VAL A 347 3.78 -2.39 5.81
N GLY A 348 2.90 -3.18 5.18
CA GLY A 348 2.58 -4.56 5.60
C GLY A 348 3.36 -5.66 4.88
N GLY A 349 4.24 -5.30 3.95
CA GLY A 349 5.07 -6.25 3.22
C GLY A 349 5.87 -5.62 2.08
N TYR A 350 6.70 -6.43 1.42
CA TYR A 350 7.57 -5.99 0.32
C TYR A 350 6.80 -5.42 -0.89
N SER A 351 5.75 -6.12 -1.31
CA SER A 351 4.89 -5.76 -2.43
C SER A 351 3.43 -6.06 -2.08
N PHE A 352 2.58 -5.03 -2.14
CA PHE A 352 1.14 -5.13 -1.96
C PHE A 352 0.49 -5.90 -3.11
N SER A 353 0.96 -5.71 -4.35
CA SER A 353 0.40 -6.42 -5.51
C SER A 353 0.66 -7.93 -5.47
N GLN A 354 1.76 -8.37 -4.84
CA GLN A 354 1.99 -9.80 -4.54
C GLN A 354 1.15 -10.30 -3.38
N SER A 355 1.00 -9.49 -2.33
CA SER A 355 0.33 -9.91 -1.10
C SER A 355 -0.30 -8.72 -0.38
N GLN A 356 -1.62 -8.63 -0.40
CA GLN A 356 -2.38 -7.61 0.33
C GLN A 356 -2.47 -7.90 1.84
N PHE A 357 -1.85 -8.98 2.33
CA PHE A 357 -1.84 -9.33 3.74
C PHE A 357 -0.96 -8.36 4.53
N ASN A 358 -1.59 -7.53 5.36
CA ASN A 358 -0.89 -6.50 6.13
C ASN A 358 -0.23 -7.10 7.38
N ARG A 359 1.09 -7.34 7.32
CA ARG A 359 1.84 -7.91 8.46
C ARG A 359 1.93 -6.97 9.66
N ALA A 360 1.72 -5.67 9.48
CA ALA A 360 1.74 -4.72 10.60
C ALA A 360 0.51 -4.92 11.51
N THR A 361 -0.66 -5.21 10.94
CA THR A 361 -1.93 -5.31 11.69
C THR A 361 -2.43 -6.75 11.86
N GLN A 362 -2.13 -7.66 10.93
CA GLN A 362 -2.74 -8.99 10.87
C GLN A 362 -1.79 -10.13 11.29
N ALA A 363 -0.47 -9.96 11.10
CA ALA A 363 0.47 -11.03 11.39
C ALA A 363 0.66 -11.19 12.90
N ARG A 364 0.13 -12.28 13.45
CA ARG A 364 0.44 -12.72 14.81
C ARG A 364 1.80 -13.41 14.83
N ARG A 365 2.73 -12.86 15.60
CA ARG A 365 4.11 -13.37 15.75
C ARG A 365 4.58 -13.22 17.19
N GLN A 366 5.50 -14.08 17.58
CA GLN A 366 6.20 -13.99 18.86
C GLN A 366 7.15 -12.77 18.84
N PRO A 367 6.98 -11.79 19.75
CA PRO A 367 7.87 -10.62 19.83
C PRO A 367 9.27 -10.99 20.35
N GLY A 368 9.40 -12.14 21.01
CA GLY A 368 10.66 -12.59 21.59
C GLY A 368 11.22 -11.57 22.59
N SER A 369 12.50 -11.25 22.46
CA SER A 369 13.18 -10.34 23.38
C SER A 369 12.63 -8.90 23.38
N SER A 370 11.87 -8.49 22.36
CA SER A 370 11.20 -7.17 22.37
C SER A 370 10.07 -7.08 23.41
N PHE A 371 9.64 -8.19 24.01
CA PHE A 371 8.70 -8.16 25.14
C PHE A 371 9.39 -7.91 26.49
N LYS A 372 10.71 -8.14 26.60
CA LYS A 372 11.44 -8.01 27.87
C LYS A 372 11.30 -6.64 28.53
N PRO A 373 11.31 -5.49 27.82
CA PRO A 373 11.10 -4.20 28.45
C PRO A 373 9.83 -4.14 29.33
N PHE A 374 8.75 -4.83 28.95
CA PHE A 374 7.52 -4.90 29.75
C PHE A 374 7.68 -5.78 31.00
N VAL A 375 8.41 -6.90 30.89
CA VAL A 375 8.77 -7.73 32.06
C VAL A 375 9.59 -6.94 33.09
N TYR A 376 10.56 -6.15 32.60
CA TYR A 376 11.41 -5.34 33.46
C TYR A 376 10.66 -4.11 34.00
N ALA A 377 9.74 -3.52 33.23
CA ALA A 377 8.85 -2.48 33.72
C ALA A 377 7.95 -2.99 34.86
N ALA A 378 7.37 -4.19 34.73
CA ALA A 378 6.61 -4.82 35.79
C ALA A 378 7.46 -5.02 37.06
N ALA A 379 8.74 -5.41 36.91
CA ALA A 379 9.65 -5.52 38.04
C ALA A 379 9.91 -4.18 38.75
N LEU A 380 10.08 -3.10 37.98
CA LEU A 380 10.25 -1.75 38.55
C LEU A 380 9.01 -1.31 39.33
N ASP A 381 7.81 -1.57 38.80
CA ASP A 381 6.53 -1.30 39.49
C ASP A 381 6.36 -2.14 40.77
N ASN A 382 7.07 -3.27 40.89
CA ASN A 382 7.05 -4.18 42.04
C ASN A 382 8.27 -4.03 42.95
N GLY A 383 8.92 -2.85 42.96
CA GLY A 383 9.94 -2.48 43.94
C GLY A 383 11.36 -2.89 43.58
N TYR A 384 11.59 -3.48 42.40
CA TYR A 384 12.94 -3.63 41.88
C TYR A 384 13.49 -2.28 41.40
N THR A 385 14.81 -2.16 41.38
CA THR A 385 15.52 -0.98 40.88
C THR A 385 16.52 -1.39 39.80
N PRO A 386 17.02 -0.45 38.97
CA PRO A 386 18.05 -0.77 37.98
C PRO A 386 19.31 -1.43 38.55
N VAL A 387 19.59 -1.26 39.85
CA VAL A 387 20.76 -1.83 40.56
C VAL A 387 20.42 -3.10 41.35
N SER A 388 19.17 -3.56 41.35
CA SER A 388 18.80 -4.85 41.93
C SER A 388 19.62 -5.97 41.30
N MET A 389 20.13 -6.89 42.13
CA MET A 389 21.00 -7.97 41.67
C MET A 389 20.18 -9.21 41.34
N ILE A 390 20.27 -9.70 40.10
CA ILE A 390 19.63 -10.91 39.60
C ILE A 390 20.71 -11.91 39.20
N LEU A 391 20.51 -13.18 39.57
CA LEU A 391 21.48 -14.23 39.30
C LEU A 391 21.39 -14.74 37.85
N ASP A 392 22.45 -14.49 37.06
CA ASP A 392 22.68 -15.12 35.75
C ASP A 392 23.47 -16.42 35.91
N ALA A 393 22.76 -17.50 36.25
CA ALA A 393 23.30 -18.85 36.40
C ALA A 393 22.28 -19.87 35.90
N PRO A 394 22.69 -21.09 35.51
CA PRO A 394 21.82 -22.11 34.93
C PRO A 394 20.47 -22.22 35.66
N PHE A 395 19.40 -22.25 34.88
CA PHE A 395 18.03 -22.24 35.38
C PHE A 395 17.31 -23.52 34.97
N VAL A 396 16.64 -24.13 35.95
CA VAL A 396 15.79 -25.29 35.74
C VAL A 396 14.52 -25.07 36.55
N ALA A 397 13.37 -25.02 35.88
CA ALA A 397 12.06 -25.12 36.53
C ALA A 397 11.42 -26.45 36.18
N THR A 398 10.51 -26.93 37.03
CA THR A 398 9.57 -28.00 36.65
C THR A 398 8.67 -27.49 35.53
N GLY A 399 8.53 -28.28 34.46
CA GLY A 399 7.56 -27.98 33.41
C GLY A 399 6.14 -28.27 33.88
N GLY A 400 5.15 -27.88 33.06
CA GLY A 400 3.75 -28.27 33.26
C GLY A 400 3.55 -29.80 33.13
N PRO A 401 2.29 -30.28 33.14
CA PRO A 401 1.97 -31.72 33.16
C PRO A 401 2.69 -32.57 32.09
N ASP A 402 2.97 -31.97 30.92
CA ASP A 402 3.55 -32.64 29.75
C ASP A 402 5.07 -32.45 29.58
N SER A 403 5.73 -31.68 30.44
CA SER A 403 7.20 -31.45 30.36
C SER A 403 7.88 -31.66 31.71
N ARG A 404 8.89 -32.55 31.73
CA ARG A 404 9.62 -32.86 32.97
C ARG A 404 10.44 -31.67 33.49
N PHE A 405 10.98 -30.82 32.61
CA PHE A 405 11.81 -29.65 32.99
C PHE A 405 11.78 -28.55 31.92
N TYR A 406 11.69 -27.28 32.36
CA TYR A 406 11.91 -26.08 31.55
C TYR A 406 13.32 -25.54 31.80
N ARG A 407 14.13 -25.43 30.73
CA ARG A 407 15.55 -25.03 30.78
C ARG A 407 15.86 -23.96 29.73
N PRO A 408 15.54 -22.69 29.99
CA PRO A 408 15.93 -21.59 29.10
C PRO A 408 17.46 -21.45 29.08
N GLN A 409 18.01 -21.12 27.91
CA GLN A 409 19.43 -20.86 27.72
C GLN A 409 19.65 -19.43 27.20
N ASN A 410 20.78 -18.83 27.57
CA ASN A 410 21.23 -17.57 27.00
C ASN A 410 21.78 -17.81 25.59
N TYR A 411 21.62 -16.85 24.68
CA TYR A 411 22.15 -16.94 23.30
C TYR A 411 23.66 -17.21 23.27
N SER A 412 24.42 -16.65 24.22
CA SER A 412 25.88 -16.82 24.31
C SER A 412 26.33 -18.08 25.05
N GLU A 413 25.42 -18.88 25.64
CA GLU A 413 25.68 -20.00 26.55
C GLU A 413 26.59 -19.71 27.78
N GLN A 414 27.06 -18.48 27.93
CA GLN A 414 27.85 -17.98 29.06
C GLN A 414 26.95 -17.45 30.19
N PHE A 415 27.44 -17.60 31.41
CA PHE A 415 26.81 -17.15 32.66
C PHE A 415 27.75 -16.20 33.39
N TYR A 416 27.25 -15.02 33.79
CA TYR A 416 28.06 -13.98 34.41
C TYR A 416 27.85 -13.85 35.92
N GLY A 417 27.02 -14.71 36.51
CA GLY A 417 26.73 -14.69 37.94
C GLY A 417 25.81 -13.53 38.34
N LEU A 418 25.97 -12.97 39.53
CA LEU A 418 25.14 -11.87 40.01
C LEU A 418 25.37 -10.62 39.16
N SER A 419 24.32 -10.17 38.47
CA SER A 419 24.33 -9.01 37.58
C SER A 419 23.20 -8.05 37.90
N THR A 420 23.38 -6.77 37.60
CA THR A 420 22.34 -5.76 37.83
C THR A 420 21.15 -5.94 36.87
N LEU A 421 19.94 -5.58 37.32
CA LEU A 421 18.73 -5.63 36.52
C LEU A 421 18.88 -4.87 35.20
N ARG A 422 19.50 -3.68 35.20
CA ARG A 422 19.80 -2.94 33.97
C ARG A 422 20.61 -3.76 32.95
N LEU A 423 21.59 -4.53 33.43
CA LEU A 423 22.49 -5.31 32.58
C LEU A 423 21.79 -6.54 32.00
N GLY A 424 20.82 -7.09 32.75
CA GLY A 424 19.93 -8.14 32.26
C GLY A 424 19.13 -7.71 31.04
N LEU A 425 18.57 -6.49 31.07
CA LEU A 425 17.83 -5.93 29.93
C LEU A 425 18.77 -5.54 28.78
N GLU A 426 19.87 -4.84 29.08
CA GLU A 426 20.86 -4.35 28.10
C GLU A 426 21.43 -5.47 27.23
N TYR A 427 21.79 -6.61 27.84
CA TYR A 427 22.28 -7.78 27.10
C TYR A 427 21.20 -8.82 26.82
N SER A 428 19.92 -8.49 27.05
CA SER A 428 18.79 -9.36 26.77
C SER A 428 18.96 -10.78 27.35
N ARG A 429 19.40 -10.90 28.61
CA ARG A 429 19.71 -12.20 29.25
C ARG A 429 18.44 -12.98 29.52
N ASN A 430 18.24 -14.09 28.81
CA ASN A 430 17.05 -14.95 28.92
C ASN A 430 16.90 -15.49 30.35
N VAL A 431 17.99 -16.00 30.91
CA VAL A 431 17.98 -16.67 32.21
C VAL A 431 17.66 -15.69 33.34
N MET A 432 18.23 -14.49 33.31
CA MET A 432 17.87 -13.43 34.26
C MET A 432 16.40 -13.02 34.14
N THR A 433 15.89 -12.90 32.91
CA THR A 433 14.48 -12.51 32.67
C THR A 433 13.51 -13.55 33.23
N VAL A 434 13.76 -14.84 32.99
CA VAL A 434 12.91 -15.92 33.53
C VAL A 434 13.02 -15.99 35.05
N ARG A 435 14.22 -15.82 35.61
CA ARG A 435 14.42 -15.82 37.07
C ARG A 435 13.68 -14.66 37.73
N LEU A 436 13.75 -13.47 37.13
CA LEU A 436 13.00 -12.29 37.57
C LEU A 436 11.49 -12.55 37.56
N ALA A 437 10.98 -13.12 36.47
CA ALA A 437 9.57 -13.50 36.36
C ALA A 437 9.15 -14.58 37.39
N GLN A 438 10.04 -15.52 37.71
CA GLN A 438 9.77 -16.53 38.74
C GLN A 438 9.74 -15.93 40.15
N GLU A 439 10.67 -15.02 40.47
CA GLU A 439 10.76 -14.39 41.80
C GLU A 439 9.61 -13.41 42.05
N MET A 440 9.24 -12.61 41.05
CA MET A 440 8.14 -11.65 41.12
C MET A 440 6.77 -12.32 40.98
N GLY A 441 6.70 -13.48 40.32
CA GLY A 441 5.46 -14.06 39.83
C GLY A 441 5.05 -13.51 38.46
N MET A 442 4.21 -14.27 37.74
CA MET A 442 3.76 -13.90 36.40
C MET A 442 2.59 -12.90 36.39
N GLU A 443 1.81 -12.82 37.47
CA GLU A 443 0.62 -11.95 37.55
C GLU A 443 0.93 -10.46 37.27
N PRO A 444 1.98 -9.85 37.85
CA PRO A 444 2.31 -8.46 37.49
C PRO A 444 2.72 -8.26 36.02
N ILE A 445 3.26 -9.30 35.38
CA ILE A 445 3.68 -9.25 33.97
C ILE A 445 2.45 -9.33 33.06
N THR A 446 1.53 -10.24 33.35
CA THR A 446 0.30 -10.43 32.57
C THR A 446 -0.58 -9.18 32.69
N GLU A 447 -0.79 -8.67 33.91
CA GLU A 447 -1.56 -7.44 34.15
C GLU A 447 -0.97 -6.23 33.41
N LEU A 448 0.36 -6.04 33.46
CA LEU A 448 1.00 -4.95 32.75
C LEU A 448 0.83 -5.10 31.23
N ALA A 449 1.05 -6.30 30.70
CA ALA A 449 0.99 -6.55 29.26
C ALA A 449 -0.43 -6.34 28.70
N GLU A 450 -1.46 -6.71 29.46
CA GLU A 450 -2.87 -6.48 29.13
C GLU A 450 -3.24 -5.00 29.25
N ARG A 451 -2.77 -4.30 30.29
CA ARG A 451 -2.97 -2.84 30.46
C ARG A 451 -2.37 -2.03 29.31
N PHE A 452 -1.21 -2.44 28.80
CA PHE A 452 -0.57 -1.82 27.63
C PHE A 452 -1.14 -2.33 26.29
N GLY A 453 -2.08 -3.27 26.30
CA GLY A 453 -2.77 -3.75 25.11
C GLY A 453 -1.95 -4.70 24.24
N ILE A 454 -0.84 -5.26 24.74
CA ILE A 454 0.01 -6.20 23.99
C ILE A 454 -0.73 -7.53 23.76
N TYR A 455 -1.47 -7.98 24.77
CA TYR A 455 -2.27 -9.19 24.77
C TYR A 455 -3.66 -8.89 25.33
N ASP A 456 -4.66 -9.68 24.95
CA ASP A 456 -6.00 -9.63 25.55
C ASP A 456 -6.09 -10.46 26.83
N ASP A 457 -5.40 -11.59 26.83
CA ASP A 457 -5.28 -12.55 27.92
C ASP A 457 -3.93 -13.26 27.74
N LEU A 458 -2.97 -13.01 28.63
CA LEU A 458 -1.63 -13.61 28.56
C LEU A 458 -1.52 -14.77 29.54
N ASP A 459 -1.26 -15.97 29.03
CA ASP A 459 -1.03 -17.14 29.89
C ASP A 459 0.09 -16.85 30.92
N PRO A 460 -0.15 -17.05 32.24
CA PRO A 460 0.83 -16.74 33.29
C PRO A 460 1.90 -17.83 33.42
N VAL A 461 2.55 -18.18 32.30
CA VAL A 461 3.65 -19.16 32.25
C VAL A 461 4.99 -18.47 31.98
N LEU A 462 6.06 -18.98 32.58
CA LEU A 462 7.40 -18.37 32.51
C LEU A 462 7.92 -18.16 31.08
N ALA A 463 7.51 -19.00 30.12
CA ALA A 463 7.88 -18.82 28.72
C ALA A 463 7.38 -17.48 28.14
N MET A 464 6.26 -16.94 28.63
CA MET A 464 5.74 -15.65 28.18
C MET A 464 6.67 -14.50 28.55
N SER A 465 7.47 -14.62 29.63
CA SER A 465 8.49 -13.60 29.96
C SER A 465 9.58 -13.46 28.90
N LEU A 466 9.74 -14.44 28.01
CA LEU A 466 10.65 -14.40 26.86
C LEU A 466 9.97 -14.00 25.55
N GLY A 467 8.69 -13.59 25.60
CA GLY A 467 7.91 -13.19 24.43
C GLY A 467 7.43 -14.36 23.58
N ALA A 468 7.07 -15.49 24.21
CA ALA A 468 6.53 -16.68 23.52
C ALA A 468 5.06 -16.53 23.08
N GLY A 469 4.34 -15.53 23.60
CA GLY A 469 2.96 -15.24 23.22
C GLY A 469 2.89 -14.46 21.92
N GLU A 470 1.90 -14.73 21.07
CA GLU A 470 1.77 -14.06 19.78
C GLU A 470 1.03 -12.72 19.89
N THR A 471 1.59 -11.68 19.29
CA THR A 471 0.95 -10.36 19.15
C THR A 471 1.18 -9.80 17.75
N THR A 472 0.68 -8.61 17.46
CA THR A 472 0.88 -7.91 16.19
C THR A 472 1.82 -6.72 16.37
N LEU A 473 2.45 -6.28 15.28
CA LEU A 473 3.30 -5.09 15.32
C LEU A 473 2.50 -3.85 15.76
N TRP A 474 1.24 -3.74 15.32
CA TRP A 474 0.28 -2.72 15.76
C TRP A 474 0.19 -2.62 17.29
N ARG A 475 -0.07 -3.74 17.97
CA ARG A 475 -0.20 -3.77 19.43
C ARG A 475 1.13 -3.51 20.13
N LEU A 476 2.21 -4.10 19.63
CA LEU A 476 3.54 -3.93 20.21
C LEU A 476 4.01 -2.47 20.14
N VAL A 477 3.87 -1.81 18.99
CA VAL A 477 4.27 -0.40 18.83
C VAL A 477 3.41 0.53 19.68
N GLY A 478 2.10 0.29 19.79
CA GLY A 478 1.23 1.04 20.73
C GLY A 478 1.72 0.92 22.18
N ALA A 479 2.09 -0.29 22.60
CA ALA A 479 2.63 -0.53 23.94
C ALA A 479 3.96 0.19 24.19
N TYR A 480 4.87 0.19 23.21
CA TYR A 480 6.10 0.98 23.29
C TYR A 480 5.83 2.49 23.30
N GLY A 481 4.80 2.96 22.59
CA GLY A 481 4.35 4.35 22.65
C GLY A 481 3.99 4.77 24.08
N GLY A 482 3.33 3.88 24.83
CA GLY A 482 3.02 4.10 26.24
C GLY A 482 4.26 4.19 27.15
N MET A 483 5.36 3.51 26.82
CA MET A 483 6.63 3.70 27.55
C MET A 483 7.23 5.09 27.32
N VAL A 484 7.11 5.62 26.10
CA VAL A 484 7.67 6.92 25.72
C VAL A 484 6.87 8.07 26.33
N ASN A 485 5.54 7.96 26.41
CA ASN A 485 4.67 9.05 26.87
C ASN A 485 4.50 9.14 28.41
N GLY A 486 5.29 8.38 29.18
CA GLY A 486 5.25 8.38 30.64
C GLY A 486 4.32 7.34 31.28
N GLY A 487 3.94 6.29 30.55
CA GLY A 487 3.20 5.13 31.09
C GLY A 487 1.70 5.14 30.79
N VAL A 488 1.23 5.97 29.84
CA VAL A 488 -0.18 6.04 29.44
C VAL A 488 -0.41 5.12 28.24
N ARG A 489 -1.40 4.22 28.33
CA ARG A 489 -1.75 3.32 27.22
C ARG A 489 -2.04 4.14 25.96
N VAL A 490 -1.39 3.77 24.86
CA VAL A 490 -1.63 4.32 23.54
C VAL A 490 -2.39 3.29 22.72
N GLU A 491 -3.59 3.65 22.27
CA GLU A 491 -4.32 2.88 21.28
C GLU A 491 -3.99 3.45 19.89
N PRO A 492 -3.32 2.70 19.01
CA PRO A 492 -3.00 3.20 17.68
C PRO A 492 -4.28 3.52 16.89
N THR A 493 -4.26 4.59 16.11
CA THR A 493 -5.38 5.01 15.24
C THR A 493 -4.86 5.49 13.88
N ILE A 494 -5.60 5.15 12.81
CA ILE A 494 -5.36 5.63 11.45
C ILE A 494 -6.41 6.63 10.95
N LEU A 495 -7.48 6.87 11.73
CA LEU A 495 -8.62 7.69 11.33
C LEU A 495 -8.67 8.94 12.22
N ASP A 496 -8.61 10.13 11.61
CA ASP A 496 -8.78 11.41 12.31
C ASP A 496 -10.24 11.85 12.33
N ARG A 497 -10.93 11.70 11.18
CA ARG A 497 -12.32 12.15 11.02
C ARG A 497 -13.00 11.45 9.85
N ILE A 498 -14.27 11.10 10.03
CA ILE A 498 -15.15 10.64 8.96
C ILE A 498 -16.32 11.61 8.87
N GLN A 499 -16.69 11.99 7.66
CA GLN A 499 -17.83 12.86 7.39
C GLN A 499 -18.74 12.22 6.34
N ASP A 500 -20.04 12.40 6.49
CA ASP A 500 -21.01 11.98 5.48
C ASP A 500 -20.98 12.88 4.24
N ARG A 501 -21.83 12.56 3.25
CA ARG A 501 -21.98 13.36 2.03
C ARG A 501 -22.45 14.80 2.24
N ARG A 502 -22.95 15.14 3.44
CA ARG A 502 -23.40 16.48 3.83
C ARG A 502 -22.34 17.24 4.63
N GLY A 503 -21.21 16.61 4.93
CA GLY A 503 -20.13 17.17 5.72
C GLY A 503 -20.36 17.06 7.24
N GLU A 504 -21.37 16.32 7.70
CA GLU A 504 -21.58 16.06 9.11
C GLU A 504 -20.63 14.95 9.58
N SER A 505 -19.99 15.14 10.74
CA SER A 505 -19.12 14.10 11.32
C SER A 505 -19.96 12.94 11.85
N VAL A 506 -19.60 11.73 11.43
CA VAL A 506 -20.27 10.47 11.77
C VAL A 506 -19.35 9.53 12.53
#